data_AF-A0A2V9EQ35-F1
#
_entry.id   AF-A0A2V9EQ35-F1
#
_cell.length_a   1.000
_cell.length_b   1.000
_cell.length_c   1.000
_cell.angle_alpha   90.00
_cell.angle_beta   90.00
_cell.angle_gamma   90.00
#
_symmetry.space_group_name_H-M   'P 1'
#
loop_
_entity.id
_entity.type
_entity.pdbx_description
1 polymer ?
#
loop_
_entity_poly.entity_id
_entity_poly.type
_entity_poly.pdbx_seq_one_letter_code
_entity_poly.pdbx_strand_id
1 'polypeptide(L)'
;MEGQAAVFTTGSELKATDLSTAQQASFVNSVILNSPRLRLTLAGTKTTLFAKKIAEQFIKDSADVLRATAKLGRETGRPLIEDFFRRMARWMEERSPENLMWICSLGNAIHLSIQHSIVLFAEEADDCEFENIEILIDQSFIEKSTHIQFWKEWLRNFLYSTSVKDPMMTPKEWSERDHPFNRRYGHARGFIDWSDLFKNHVHFVKSGHFMGVQIADICANISYRFYSGRPKYRHYRLLRSRIIGKHNTEIHYGVLNELSLMTDAPGNHVKDYTEQELAAMAEMAASKREARE
;
A
#
# COMPACT_ATOMS: atom_id res chain seq x y z
N MET A 1 23.07 -35.64 -9.29
CA MET A 1 23.05 -34.86 -8.04
C MET A 1 21.60 -34.76 -7.60
N GLU A 2 21.23 -35.63 -6.67
CA GLU A 2 19.89 -35.66 -6.07
C GLU A 2 19.71 -34.40 -5.23
N GLY A 3 18.71 -33.58 -5.60
CA GLY A 3 18.34 -32.42 -4.80
C GLY A 3 17.67 -32.89 -3.52
N GLN A 4 18.25 -32.54 -2.37
CA GLN A 4 17.57 -32.66 -1.09
C GLN A 4 16.23 -31.93 -1.18
N ALA A 5 15.14 -32.68 -1.08
CA ALA A 5 13.82 -32.11 -0.88
C ALA A 5 13.83 -31.41 0.48
N ALA A 6 13.64 -30.09 0.48
CA ALA A 6 13.44 -29.35 1.72
C ALA A 6 12.23 -29.96 2.45
N VAL A 7 12.48 -30.49 3.65
CA VAL A 7 11.43 -30.99 4.53
C VAL A 7 10.68 -29.78 5.08
N PHE A 8 9.49 -29.51 4.55
CA PHE A 8 8.64 -28.43 5.03
C PHE A 8 7.96 -28.83 6.32
N THR A 9 8.33 -28.20 7.43
CA THR A 9 7.60 -28.32 8.70
C THR A 9 6.36 -27.45 8.64
N THR A 10 5.20 -28.03 8.96
CA THR A 10 3.92 -27.33 9.04
C THR A 10 4.03 -26.17 10.02
N GLY A 11 3.76 -24.94 9.57
CA GLY A 11 3.87 -23.72 10.38
C GLY A 11 5.23 -22.99 10.32
N SER A 12 6.20 -23.49 9.56
CA SER A 12 7.43 -22.73 9.25
C SER A 12 7.18 -21.69 8.16
N GLU A 13 7.82 -20.53 8.27
CA GLU A 13 7.77 -19.50 7.24
C GLU A 13 8.49 -19.98 5.98
N LEU A 14 7.81 -19.97 4.85
CA LEU A 14 8.39 -20.31 3.56
C LEU A 14 9.00 -19.06 2.91
N LYS A 15 10.33 -18.94 2.95
CA LYS A 15 11.03 -17.84 2.27
C LYS A 15 11.22 -18.13 0.79
N ALA A 16 10.90 -17.17 -0.06
CA ALA A 16 11.04 -17.32 -1.50
C ALA A 16 12.49 -17.53 -1.98
N THR A 17 13.48 -17.04 -1.21
CA THR A 17 14.91 -17.23 -1.46
C THR A 17 15.34 -18.68 -1.38
N ASP A 18 14.63 -19.48 -0.58
CA ASP A 18 15.00 -20.85 -0.23
C ASP A 18 14.39 -21.86 -1.22
N LEU A 19 13.50 -21.38 -2.10
CA LEU A 19 12.87 -22.20 -3.11
C LEU A 19 13.81 -22.41 -4.31
N SER A 20 14.07 -23.68 -4.60
CA SER A 20 14.68 -24.10 -5.86
C SER A 20 13.80 -23.69 -7.06
N THR A 21 14.43 -23.62 -8.23
CA THR A 21 13.72 -23.40 -9.49
C THR A 21 12.58 -24.41 -9.69
N ALA A 22 12.75 -25.68 -9.33
CA ALA A 22 11.67 -26.67 -9.47
C ALA A 22 10.49 -26.36 -8.53
N GLN A 23 10.76 -26.00 -7.28
CA GLN A 23 9.73 -25.62 -6.30
C GLN A 23 8.99 -24.35 -6.71
N GLN A 24 9.69 -23.34 -7.23
CA GLN A 24 9.04 -22.12 -7.73
C GLN A 24 8.12 -22.42 -8.93
N ALA A 25 8.48 -23.33 -9.83
CA ALA A 25 7.62 -23.73 -10.94
C ALA A 25 6.37 -24.48 -10.44
N SER A 26 6.56 -25.40 -9.50
CA SER A 26 5.45 -26.11 -8.84
C SER A 26 4.49 -25.15 -8.15
N PHE A 27 5.02 -24.15 -7.43
CA PHE A 27 4.23 -23.10 -6.78
C PHE A 27 3.38 -22.32 -7.80
N VAL A 28 3.97 -21.82 -8.89
CA VAL A 28 3.21 -21.03 -9.87
C VAL A 28 2.08 -21.88 -10.49
N ASN A 29 2.36 -23.13 -10.87
CA ASN A 29 1.33 -23.99 -11.44
C ASN A 29 0.23 -24.33 -10.42
N SER A 30 0.62 -24.73 -9.21
CA SER A 30 -0.31 -25.32 -8.24
C SER A 30 -1.11 -24.30 -7.45
N VAL A 31 -0.54 -23.10 -7.21
CA VAL A 31 -1.15 -22.05 -6.39
C VAL A 31 -1.68 -20.91 -7.25
N ILE A 32 -0.86 -20.37 -8.15
CA ILE A 32 -1.18 -19.15 -8.90
C ILE A 32 -2.11 -19.44 -10.09
N LEU A 33 -1.78 -20.45 -10.91
CA LEU A 33 -2.57 -20.75 -12.11
C LEU A 33 -3.89 -21.44 -11.78
N ASN A 34 -3.90 -22.30 -10.76
CA ASN A 34 -5.11 -22.97 -10.26
C ASN A 34 -6.07 -22.07 -9.47
N SER A 35 -5.68 -20.83 -9.14
CA SER A 35 -6.54 -19.88 -8.44
C SER A 35 -7.04 -18.80 -9.40
N PRO A 36 -8.20 -18.99 -10.06
CA PRO A 36 -8.66 -18.09 -11.12
C PRO A 36 -9.02 -16.69 -10.65
N ARG A 37 -9.25 -16.48 -9.35
CA ARG A 37 -9.50 -15.17 -8.72
C ARG A 37 -8.23 -14.48 -8.21
N LEU A 38 -7.10 -15.21 -8.13
CA LEU A 38 -5.83 -14.62 -7.69
C LEU A 38 -5.24 -13.76 -8.81
N ARG A 39 -4.92 -12.52 -8.47
CA ARG A 39 -4.31 -11.53 -9.37
C ARG A 39 -3.14 -10.85 -8.69
N LEU A 40 -2.19 -10.40 -9.51
CA LEU A 40 -0.96 -9.80 -9.03
C LEU A 40 -0.85 -8.37 -9.56
N THR A 41 -0.64 -7.44 -8.65
CA THR A 41 -0.25 -6.06 -8.98
C THR A 41 1.22 -5.92 -8.67
N LEU A 42 2.03 -5.57 -9.67
CA LEU A 42 3.45 -5.33 -9.45
C LEU A 42 3.72 -3.83 -9.38
N ALA A 43 4.28 -3.40 -8.25
CA ALA A 43 4.91 -2.10 -8.11
C ALA A 43 6.36 -2.29 -7.68
N GLY A 44 7.21 -1.36 -8.07
CA GLY A 44 8.61 -1.40 -7.68
C GLY A 44 9.30 -0.06 -7.92
N THR A 45 10.61 -0.09 -7.72
CA THR A 45 11.48 1.05 -7.98
C THR A 45 12.73 0.54 -8.67
N LYS A 46 13.42 1.44 -9.38
CA LYS A 46 14.77 1.22 -9.89
C LYS A 46 15.60 2.41 -9.47
N THR A 47 16.76 2.15 -8.90
CA THR A 47 17.74 3.18 -8.52
C THR A 47 18.20 4.03 -9.69
N THR A 48 18.10 3.51 -10.92
CA THR A 48 18.40 4.25 -12.15
C THR A 48 17.31 5.25 -12.56
N LEU A 49 16.13 5.21 -11.92
CA LEU A 49 14.98 6.08 -12.26
C LEU A 49 14.88 7.33 -11.40
N PHE A 50 15.75 7.49 -10.40
CA PHE A 50 15.77 8.69 -9.57
C PHE A 50 17.21 9.10 -9.26
N ALA A 51 17.43 10.41 -9.15
CA ALA A 51 18.70 10.92 -8.66
C ALA A 51 18.72 10.82 -7.13
N LYS A 52 19.80 10.28 -6.55
CA LYS A 52 19.95 10.11 -5.09
C LYS A 52 19.67 11.41 -4.33
N LYS A 53 20.17 12.54 -4.84
CA LYS A 53 19.96 13.89 -4.27
C LYS A 53 18.47 14.27 -4.16
N ILE A 54 17.64 13.84 -5.11
CA ILE A 54 16.19 14.13 -5.11
C ILE A 54 15.52 13.33 -4.01
N ALA A 55 15.88 12.05 -3.86
CA ALA A 55 15.37 11.23 -2.76
C ALA A 55 15.82 11.77 -1.39
N GLU A 56 17.09 12.17 -1.23
CA GLU A 56 17.60 12.79 0.00
C GLU A 56 16.85 14.08 0.34
N GLN A 57 16.59 14.92 -0.66
CA GLN A 57 15.80 16.14 -0.46
C GLN A 57 14.34 15.82 -0.13
N PHE A 58 13.74 14.83 -0.77
CA PHE A 58 12.37 14.39 -0.46
C PHE A 58 12.23 13.88 0.98
N ILE A 59 13.23 13.17 1.50
CA ILE A 59 13.28 12.73 2.92
C ILE A 59 13.27 13.96 3.83
N LYS A 60 14.11 14.95 3.54
CA LYS A 60 14.18 16.19 4.31
C LYS A 60 12.87 16.96 4.26
N ASP A 61 12.31 17.15 3.07
CA ASP A 61 11.03 17.82 2.84
C ASP A 61 9.92 17.15 3.65
N SER A 62 9.85 15.81 3.58
CA SER A 62 8.87 15.02 4.33
C SER A 62 9.05 15.17 5.85
N ALA A 63 10.28 15.15 6.35
CA ALA A 63 10.57 15.36 7.76
C ALA A 63 10.18 16.77 8.22
N ASP A 64 10.38 17.78 7.38
CA ASP A 64 10.03 19.17 7.67
C ASP A 64 8.51 19.38 7.72
N VAL A 65 7.72 18.70 6.88
CA VAL A 65 6.25 18.67 7.00
C VAL A 65 5.83 18.04 8.33
N LEU A 66 6.42 16.90 8.72
CA LEU A 66 6.12 16.25 10.00
C LEU A 66 6.46 17.16 11.20
N ARG A 67 7.54 17.95 11.11
CA ARG A 67 7.88 18.96 12.13
C ARG A 67 6.88 20.10 12.16
N ALA A 68 6.41 20.57 11.02
CA ALA A 68 5.38 21.58 10.94
C ALA A 68 4.07 21.08 11.58
N THR A 69 3.69 19.82 11.34
CA THR A 69 2.54 19.18 12.03
C THR A 69 2.76 19.11 13.53
N ALA A 70 3.97 18.77 14.00
CA ALA A 70 4.27 18.77 15.42
C ALA A 70 4.17 20.17 16.05
N LYS A 71 4.62 21.21 15.32
CA LYS A 71 4.50 22.62 15.73
C LYS A 71 3.04 23.03 15.85
N LEU A 72 2.20 22.68 14.88
CA LEU A 72 0.76 22.91 14.93
C LEU A 72 0.13 22.21 16.14
N GLY A 73 0.52 20.96 16.41
CA GLY A 73 0.09 20.22 17.60
C GLY A 73 0.42 20.96 18.91
N ARG A 74 1.59 21.58 19.01
CA ARG A 74 1.96 22.41 20.16
C ARG A 74 1.12 23.68 20.27
N GLU A 75 0.98 24.41 19.16
CA GLU A 75 0.23 25.67 19.08
C GLU A 75 -1.26 25.48 19.40
N THR A 76 -1.80 24.30 19.09
CA THR A 76 -3.20 23.93 19.35
C THR A 76 -3.41 23.18 20.67
N GLY A 77 -2.39 23.05 21.53
CA GLY A 77 -2.51 22.39 22.83
C GLY A 77 -2.75 20.87 22.75
N ARG A 78 -2.26 20.21 21.70
CA ARG A 78 -2.38 18.76 21.44
C ARG A 78 -1.02 18.06 21.62
N PRO A 79 -0.55 17.83 22.87
CA PRO A 79 0.81 17.34 23.14
C PRO A 79 1.09 15.94 22.60
N LEU A 80 0.07 15.08 22.47
CA LEU A 80 0.21 13.74 21.87
C LEU A 80 0.54 13.83 20.36
N ILE A 81 -0.08 14.78 19.65
CA ILE A 81 0.20 15.02 18.23
C ILE A 81 1.61 15.56 18.08
N GLU A 82 1.98 16.55 18.89
CA GLU A 82 3.34 17.09 18.89
C GLU A 82 4.39 15.99 19.07
N ASP A 83 4.29 15.20 20.16
CA ASP A 83 5.29 14.19 20.46
C ASP A 83 5.38 13.13 19.36
N PHE A 84 4.23 12.65 18.88
CA PHE A 84 4.18 11.62 17.85
C PHE A 84 4.85 12.09 16.55
N PHE A 85 4.45 13.25 16.02
CA PHE A 85 4.98 13.76 14.75
C PHE A 85 6.44 14.19 14.86
N ARG A 86 6.88 14.65 16.03
CA ARG A 86 8.30 14.89 16.32
C ARG A 86 9.14 13.61 16.25
N ARG A 87 8.66 12.51 16.82
CA ARG A 87 9.34 11.20 16.73
C ARG A 87 9.31 10.64 15.31
N MET A 88 8.18 10.79 14.62
CA MET A 88 8.04 10.35 13.23
C MET A 88 8.96 11.13 12.27
N ALA A 89 9.16 12.43 12.49
CA ALA A 89 10.12 13.23 11.72
C ALA A 89 11.55 12.66 11.83
N ARG A 90 11.99 12.32 13.04
CA ARG A 90 13.31 11.68 13.25
C ARG A 90 13.40 10.32 12.56
N TRP A 91 12.35 9.51 12.67
CA TRP A 91 12.27 8.22 11.98
C TRP A 91 12.40 8.36 10.46
N MET A 92 11.80 9.40 9.86
CA MET A 92 11.92 9.73 8.44
C MET A 92 13.36 10.11 8.07
N GLU A 93 14.02 10.95 8.85
CA GLU A 93 15.40 11.37 8.59
C GLU A 93 16.43 10.24 8.66
N GLU A 94 16.12 9.17 9.40
CA GLU A 94 16.94 7.96 9.47
C GLU A 94 16.78 7.05 8.24
N ARG A 95 15.89 7.37 7.28
CA ARG A 95 15.71 6.56 6.08
C ARG A 95 16.84 6.81 5.08
N SER A 96 17.28 5.75 4.40
CA SER A 96 18.08 5.89 3.18
C SER A 96 17.16 6.18 1.96
N PRO A 97 17.70 6.70 0.85
CA PRO A 97 16.97 6.81 -0.41
C PRO A 97 16.31 5.50 -0.85
N GLU A 98 16.98 4.36 -0.70
CA GLU A 98 16.45 3.04 -1.06
C GLU A 98 15.27 2.66 -0.16
N ASN A 99 15.41 2.88 1.15
CA ASN A 99 14.33 2.65 2.12
C ASN A 99 13.12 3.54 1.83
N LEU A 100 13.33 4.82 1.49
CA LEU A 100 12.25 5.71 1.06
C LEU A 100 11.52 5.12 -0.15
N MET A 101 12.25 4.64 -1.15
CA MET A 101 11.63 4.09 -2.34
C MET A 101 10.86 2.80 -2.08
N TRP A 102 11.27 1.99 -1.11
CA TRP A 102 10.48 0.84 -0.66
C TRP A 102 9.16 1.30 -0.05
N ILE A 103 9.20 2.32 0.81
CA ILE A 103 8.00 2.93 1.41
C ILE A 103 7.05 3.43 0.31
N CYS A 104 7.55 4.21 -0.65
CA CYS A 104 6.73 4.74 -1.76
C CYS A 104 6.18 3.62 -2.65
N SER A 105 7.00 2.59 -2.94
CA SER A 105 6.57 1.46 -3.78
C SER A 105 5.45 0.65 -3.10
N LEU A 106 5.50 0.49 -1.77
CA LEU A 106 4.43 -0.16 -1.01
C LEU A 106 3.12 0.65 -1.08
N GLY A 107 3.19 1.98 -0.91
CA GLY A 107 2.02 2.84 -1.07
C GLY A 107 1.38 2.71 -2.46
N ASN A 108 2.20 2.74 -3.52
CA ASN A 108 1.74 2.52 -4.89
C ASN A 108 1.14 1.13 -5.10
N ALA A 109 1.77 0.08 -4.54
CA ALA A 109 1.26 -1.29 -4.64
C ALA A 109 -0.14 -1.41 -4.03
N ILE A 110 -0.36 -0.82 -2.86
CA ILE A 110 -1.65 -0.81 -2.17
C ILE A 110 -2.69 -0.06 -3.01
N HIS A 111 -2.39 1.18 -3.42
CA HIS A 111 -3.31 2.00 -4.20
C HIS A 111 -3.73 1.29 -5.51
N LEU A 112 -2.77 0.79 -6.28
CA LEU A 112 -3.03 0.10 -7.54
C LEU A 112 -3.78 -1.22 -7.32
N SER A 113 -3.48 -1.97 -6.25
CA SER A 113 -4.17 -3.22 -5.96
C SER A 113 -5.65 -3.00 -5.65
N ILE A 114 -5.99 -1.92 -4.94
CA ILE A 114 -7.38 -1.53 -4.70
C ILE A 114 -8.05 -1.16 -6.03
N GLN A 115 -7.43 -0.29 -6.84
CA GLN A 115 -7.98 0.10 -8.14
C GLN A 115 -8.19 -1.10 -9.09
N HIS A 116 -7.24 -2.04 -9.13
CA HIS A 116 -7.39 -3.27 -9.90
C HIS A 116 -8.49 -4.17 -9.35
N SER A 117 -8.67 -4.24 -8.03
CA SER A 117 -9.74 -5.02 -7.41
C SER A 117 -11.12 -4.46 -7.78
N ILE A 118 -11.29 -3.14 -7.79
CA ILE A 118 -12.52 -2.47 -8.26
C ILE A 118 -12.88 -2.92 -9.68
N VAL A 119 -11.88 -2.99 -10.58
CA VAL A 119 -12.12 -3.40 -11.98
C VAL A 119 -12.40 -4.89 -12.10
N LEU A 120 -11.69 -5.74 -11.36
CA LEU A 120 -11.83 -7.19 -11.43
C LEU A 120 -13.16 -7.69 -10.89
N PHE A 121 -13.65 -7.06 -9.82
CA PHE A 121 -14.83 -7.47 -9.08
C PHE A 121 -15.97 -6.48 -9.30
N ALA A 122 -16.05 -5.87 -10.49
CA ALA A 122 -17.06 -4.84 -10.80
C ALA A 122 -18.49 -5.40 -10.87
N GLU A 123 -18.62 -6.68 -11.19
CA GLU A 123 -19.87 -7.40 -11.38
C GLU A 123 -20.63 -7.64 -10.07
N GLU A 124 -21.97 -7.66 -10.14
CA GLU A 124 -22.84 -7.83 -8.96
C GLU A 124 -22.58 -9.12 -8.17
N ALA A 125 -22.14 -10.18 -8.85
CA ALA A 125 -21.81 -11.44 -8.21
C ALA A 125 -20.61 -11.36 -7.25
N ASP A 126 -19.80 -10.30 -7.32
CA ASP A 126 -18.58 -10.13 -6.52
C ASP A 126 -18.71 -8.99 -5.48
N ASP A 127 -19.90 -8.40 -5.31
CA ASP A 127 -20.14 -7.31 -4.34
C ASP A 127 -19.67 -7.63 -2.92
N CYS A 128 -19.85 -8.89 -2.50
CA CYS A 128 -19.49 -9.35 -1.16
C CYS A 128 -17.97 -9.24 -0.88
N GLU A 129 -17.13 -9.23 -1.91
CA GLU A 129 -15.68 -9.07 -1.78
C GLU A 129 -15.31 -7.67 -1.22
N PHE A 130 -16.18 -6.66 -1.37
CA PHE A 130 -15.96 -5.31 -0.87
C PHE A 130 -16.52 -5.07 0.54
N GLU A 131 -17.22 -6.03 1.12
CA GLU A 131 -17.74 -5.89 2.48
C GLU A 131 -16.60 -5.88 3.51
N ASN A 132 -15.54 -6.66 3.29
CA ASN A 132 -14.44 -6.87 4.23
C ASN A 132 -13.07 -6.83 3.55
N ILE A 133 -12.71 -5.69 2.98
CA ILE A 133 -11.37 -5.49 2.39
C ILE A 133 -10.33 -5.46 3.52
N GLU A 134 -9.30 -6.31 3.41
CA GLU A 134 -8.13 -6.29 4.30
C GLU A 134 -6.84 -6.14 3.50
N ILE A 135 -5.88 -5.38 4.06
CA ILE A 135 -4.54 -5.21 3.52
C ILE A 135 -3.56 -5.79 4.53
N LEU A 136 -2.95 -6.91 4.17
CA LEU A 136 -1.94 -7.58 4.97
C LEU A 136 -0.55 -7.30 4.39
N ILE A 137 0.32 -6.75 5.22
CA ILE A 137 1.69 -6.35 4.85
C ILE A 137 2.64 -7.17 5.70
N ASP A 138 3.66 -7.76 5.07
CA ASP A 138 4.71 -8.44 5.82
C ASP A 138 5.42 -7.45 6.75
N GLN A 139 5.52 -7.77 8.03
CA GLN A 139 6.22 -6.94 9.01
C GLN A 139 7.72 -7.24 9.10
N SER A 140 8.24 -8.23 8.35
CA SER A 140 9.63 -8.69 8.48
C SER A 140 10.70 -7.62 8.23
N PHE A 141 10.36 -6.57 7.48
CA PHE A 141 11.25 -5.42 7.24
C PHE A 141 11.20 -4.34 8.34
N ILE A 142 10.37 -4.51 9.37
CA ILE A 142 10.23 -3.56 10.48
C ILE A 142 11.00 -4.06 11.70
N GLU A 143 12.13 -3.43 11.99
CA GLU A 143 13.00 -3.84 13.11
C GLU A 143 12.38 -3.62 14.49
N LYS A 144 11.66 -2.51 14.69
CA LYS A 144 11.09 -2.12 15.99
C LYS A 144 9.58 -2.08 15.90
N SER A 145 8.90 -2.78 16.81
CA SER A 145 7.43 -2.79 16.88
C SER A 145 6.82 -1.40 17.03
N THR A 146 7.52 -0.48 17.69
CA THR A 146 7.11 0.92 17.82
C THR A 146 7.07 1.66 16.49
N HIS A 147 7.84 1.24 15.48
CA HIS A 147 7.82 1.85 14.14
C HIS A 147 6.59 1.44 13.33
N ILE A 148 5.85 0.40 13.71
CA ILE A 148 4.61 0.00 13.02
C ILE A 148 3.62 1.16 12.98
N GLN A 149 3.52 1.93 14.06
CA GLN A 149 2.63 3.10 14.10
C GLN A 149 3.08 4.19 13.11
N PHE A 150 4.40 4.40 12.94
CA PHE A 150 4.92 5.36 11.96
C PHE A 150 4.65 4.91 10.53
N TRP A 151 4.81 3.62 10.24
CA TRP A 151 4.46 3.05 8.94
C TRP A 151 2.97 3.18 8.63
N LYS A 152 2.10 2.86 9.60
CA LYS A 152 0.65 3.03 9.45
C LYS A 152 0.27 4.49 9.18
N GLU A 153 0.82 5.41 9.96
CA GLU A 153 0.56 6.84 9.78
C GLU A 153 1.05 7.34 8.41
N TRP A 154 2.26 6.95 8.02
CA TRP A 154 2.82 7.33 6.72
C TRP A 154 1.95 6.83 5.58
N LEU A 155 1.60 5.54 5.57
CA LEU A 155 0.76 4.95 4.53
C LEU A 155 -0.61 5.62 4.48
N ARG A 156 -1.22 5.92 5.64
CA ARG A 156 -2.49 6.64 5.70
C ARG A 156 -2.39 8.01 5.01
N ASN A 157 -1.37 8.80 5.34
CA ASN A 157 -1.21 10.14 4.77
C ASN A 157 -0.84 10.10 3.28
N PHE A 158 0.00 9.15 2.88
CA PHE A 158 0.36 8.92 1.48
C PHE A 158 -0.87 8.55 0.65
N LEU A 159 -1.66 7.57 1.11
CA LEU A 159 -2.82 7.07 0.38
C LEU A 159 -3.95 8.11 0.34
N TYR A 160 -4.19 8.83 1.45
CA TYR A 160 -5.13 9.96 1.47
C TYR A 160 -4.73 11.06 0.47
N SER A 161 -3.46 11.47 0.49
CA SER A 161 -2.96 12.50 -0.43
C SER A 161 -3.06 12.05 -1.88
N THR A 162 -2.82 10.75 -2.14
CA THR A 162 -2.94 10.15 -3.47
C THR A 162 -4.40 10.10 -3.90
N SER A 163 -5.34 9.68 -3.04
CA SER A 163 -6.76 9.61 -3.39
C SER A 163 -7.41 10.98 -3.63
N VAL A 164 -6.85 12.05 -3.05
CA VAL A 164 -7.28 13.43 -3.34
C VAL A 164 -6.75 13.91 -4.70
N LYS A 165 -5.49 13.57 -5.03
CA LYS A 165 -4.83 14.01 -6.27
C LYS A 165 -5.24 13.19 -7.50
N ASP A 166 -5.40 11.89 -7.32
CA ASP A 166 -5.79 10.91 -8.33
C ASP A 166 -6.89 10.02 -7.73
N PRO A 167 -8.15 10.51 -7.70
CA PRO A 167 -9.27 9.75 -7.17
C PRO A 167 -9.44 8.41 -7.91
N MET A 168 -9.66 7.33 -7.15
CA MET A 168 -9.93 6.03 -7.75
C MET A 168 -11.20 6.07 -8.58
N MET A 169 -11.17 5.37 -9.71
CA MET A 169 -12.34 5.22 -10.58
C MET A 169 -13.20 4.08 -10.08
N THR A 170 -14.48 4.37 -9.80
CA THR A 170 -15.51 3.38 -9.51
C THR A 170 -16.48 3.25 -10.69
N PRO A 171 -17.04 2.06 -10.95
CA PRO A 171 -18.12 1.88 -11.91
C PRO A 171 -19.32 2.76 -11.57
N LYS A 172 -19.95 3.36 -12.57
CA LYS A 172 -21.11 4.24 -12.36
C LYS A 172 -22.30 3.47 -11.79
N GLU A 173 -22.45 2.23 -12.24
CA GLU A 173 -23.50 1.29 -11.87
C GLU A 173 -23.48 0.99 -10.37
N TRP A 174 -22.33 1.10 -9.70
CA TRP A 174 -22.23 0.92 -8.24
C TRP A 174 -23.01 1.99 -7.46
N SER A 175 -23.15 3.19 -8.01
CA SER A 175 -23.97 4.24 -7.40
C SER A 175 -25.47 3.95 -7.55
N GLU A 176 -25.87 3.19 -8.56
CA GLU A 176 -27.27 2.89 -8.87
C GLU A 176 -27.83 1.73 -8.03
N ARG A 177 -26.96 0.82 -7.56
CA ARG A 177 -27.36 -0.43 -6.88
C ARG A 177 -26.92 -0.58 -5.41
N ASP A 178 -26.64 0.53 -4.71
CA ASP A 178 -26.24 0.54 -3.29
C ASP A 178 -25.02 -0.37 -2.97
N HIS A 179 -23.98 -0.29 -3.81
CA HIS A 179 -22.83 -1.18 -3.72
C HIS A 179 -22.09 -1.09 -2.36
N PRO A 180 -21.64 -2.21 -1.75
CA PRO A 180 -20.99 -2.22 -0.43
C PRO A 180 -19.81 -1.26 -0.28
N PHE A 181 -19.02 -1.12 -1.35
CA PHE A 181 -17.93 -0.16 -1.40
C PHE A 181 -18.40 1.28 -1.19
N ASN A 182 -19.47 1.68 -1.87
CA ASN A 182 -19.99 3.05 -1.78
C ASN A 182 -20.62 3.31 -0.41
N ARG A 183 -21.30 2.32 0.17
CA ARG A 183 -21.82 2.42 1.55
C ARG A 183 -20.71 2.66 2.57
N ARG A 184 -19.58 1.97 2.38
CA ARG A 184 -18.49 1.97 3.35
C ARG A 184 -17.53 3.14 3.17
N TYR A 185 -17.20 3.46 1.93
CA TYR A 185 -16.15 4.42 1.57
C TYR A 185 -16.66 5.63 0.77
N GLY A 186 -17.85 5.56 0.17
CA GLY A 186 -18.43 6.67 -0.58
C GLY A 186 -18.92 7.81 0.32
N HIS A 187 -18.74 9.05 -0.12
CA HIS A 187 -19.17 10.27 0.56
C HIS A 187 -19.95 11.20 -0.37
N ALA A 188 -20.63 12.19 0.23
CA ALA A 188 -21.32 13.24 -0.50
C ALA A 188 -20.39 13.92 -1.53
N ARG A 189 -20.93 14.24 -2.70
CA ARG A 189 -20.21 14.84 -3.84
C ARG A 189 -19.18 13.93 -4.53
N GLY A 190 -19.26 12.61 -4.34
CA GLY A 190 -18.42 11.64 -5.05
C GLY A 190 -17.01 11.49 -4.50
N PHE A 191 -16.75 12.00 -3.30
CA PHE A 191 -15.51 11.74 -2.57
C PHE A 191 -15.50 10.30 -2.04
N ILE A 192 -14.33 9.66 -2.00
CA ILE A 192 -14.16 8.34 -1.40
C ILE A 192 -13.21 8.47 -0.21
N ASP A 193 -13.72 8.22 1.00
CA ASP A 193 -12.91 8.19 2.22
C ASP A 193 -12.50 6.76 2.58
N TRP A 194 -11.21 6.57 2.50
CA TRP A 194 -10.55 5.32 2.84
C TRP A 194 -9.98 5.30 4.25
N SER A 195 -10.27 6.32 5.07
CA SER A 195 -9.75 6.42 6.43
C SER A 195 -10.03 5.18 7.25
N ASP A 196 -11.22 4.57 7.10
CA ASP A 196 -11.56 3.32 7.77
C ASP A 196 -10.65 2.18 7.32
N LEU A 197 -10.51 1.97 6.00
CA LEU A 197 -9.62 0.95 5.45
C LEU A 197 -8.20 1.11 6.00
N PHE A 198 -7.66 2.33 5.99
CA PHE A 198 -6.28 2.57 6.41
C PHE A 198 -6.06 2.51 7.92
N LYS A 199 -7.05 2.90 8.72
CA LYS A 199 -6.95 2.86 10.19
C LYS A 199 -7.16 1.45 10.72
N ASN A 200 -8.16 0.76 10.20
CA ASN A 200 -8.70 -0.45 10.82
C ASN A 200 -8.39 -1.74 10.05
N HIS A 201 -8.09 -1.66 8.75
CA HIS A 201 -7.96 -2.83 7.87
C HIS A 201 -6.57 -2.97 7.22
N VAL A 202 -5.60 -2.13 7.63
CA VAL A 202 -4.18 -2.30 7.28
C VAL A 202 -3.44 -2.92 8.45
N HIS A 203 -2.91 -4.12 8.22
CA HIS A 203 -2.22 -4.91 9.24
C HIS A 203 -0.80 -5.25 8.81
N PHE A 204 0.15 -4.98 9.70
CA PHE A 204 1.51 -5.52 9.61
C PHE A 204 1.51 -6.85 10.33
N VAL A 205 1.80 -7.93 9.60
CA VAL A 205 1.66 -9.31 10.08
C VAL A 205 2.92 -10.11 9.85
N LYS A 206 3.14 -11.14 10.67
CA LYS A 206 4.18 -12.13 10.40
C LYS A 206 3.72 -13.03 9.25
N SER A 207 4.41 -12.96 8.12
CA SER A 207 4.24 -13.82 6.94
C SER A 207 3.99 -15.31 7.26
N GLY A 208 4.70 -15.88 8.25
CA GLY A 208 4.54 -17.28 8.68
C GLY A 208 3.11 -17.69 9.05
N HIS A 209 2.25 -16.75 9.45
CA HIS A 209 0.86 -17.02 9.84
C HIS A 209 -0.17 -16.73 8.74
N PHE A 210 0.23 -16.08 7.64
CA PHE A 210 -0.70 -15.61 6.61
C PHE A 210 -0.28 -16.07 5.22
N MET A 211 -1.03 -17.04 4.68
CA MET A 211 -0.75 -17.65 3.38
C MET A 211 -0.69 -16.61 2.25
N GLY A 212 -1.60 -15.62 2.23
CA GLY A 212 -1.62 -14.57 1.22
C GLY A 212 -0.32 -13.75 1.18
N VAL A 213 0.28 -13.49 2.34
CA VAL A 213 1.56 -12.76 2.45
C VAL A 213 2.72 -13.59 1.91
N GLN A 214 2.74 -14.90 2.22
CA GLN A 214 3.77 -15.81 1.66
C GLN A 214 3.66 -15.93 0.14
N ILE A 215 2.43 -16.03 -0.39
CA ILE A 215 2.17 -16.03 -1.82
C ILE A 215 2.73 -14.76 -2.47
N ALA A 216 2.46 -13.59 -1.87
CA ALA A 216 2.95 -12.32 -2.35
C ALA A 216 4.49 -12.25 -2.35
N ASP A 217 5.16 -12.71 -1.29
CA ASP A 217 6.64 -12.75 -1.20
C ASP A 217 7.26 -13.61 -2.31
N ILE A 218 6.71 -14.81 -2.54
CA ILE A 218 7.20 -15.70 -3.60
C ILE A 218 7.01 -15.07 -4.98
N CYS A 219 5.85 -14.46 -5.23
CA CYS A 219 5.57 -13.76 -6.50
C CYS A 219 6.49 -12.55 -6.69
N ALA A 220 6.74 -11.79 -5.63
CA ALA A 220 7.67 -10.66 -5.64
C ALA A 220 9.10 -11.11 -5.94
N ASN A 221 9.58 -12.22 -5.35
CA ASN A 221 10.91 -12.76 -5.61
C ASN A 221 11.08 -13.23 -7.07
N ILE A 222 10.09 -13.94 -7.61
CA ILE A 222 10.08 -14.39 -9.01
C ILE A 222 10.15 -13.17 -9.95
N SER A 223 9.34 -12.15 -9.67
CA SER A 223 9.29 -10.91 -10.45
C SER A 223 10.61 -10.13 -10.34
N TYR A 224 11.16 -10.01 -9.13
CA TYR A 224 12.45 -9.36 -8.88
C TYR A 224 13.55 -10.00 -9.71
N ARG A 225 13.69 -11.33 -9.68
CA ARG A 225 14.71 -12.06 -10.46
C ARG A 225 14.61 -11.79 -11.96
N PHE A 226 13.39 -11.69 -12.49
CA PHE A 226 13.16 -11.36 -13.90
C PHE A 226 13.64 -9.93 -14.21
N TYR A 227 13.18 -8.94 -13.45
CA TYR A 227 13.49 -7.53 -13.67
C TYR A 227 14.92 -7.13 -13.29
N SER A 228 15.60 -7.90 -12.45
CA SER A 228 16.98 -7.66 -12.02
C SER A 228 18.04 -8.25 -12.98
N GLY A 229 17.65 -8.62 -14.21
CA GLY A 229 18.60 -9.06 -15.25
C GLY A 229 18.51 -10.53 -15.64
N ARG A 230 17.43 -11.25 -15.32
CA ARG A 230 17.15 -12.60 -15.86
C ARG A 230 15.91 -12.59 -16.77
N PRO A 231 15.94 -11.92 -17.94
CA PRO A 231 14.77 -11.75 -18.82
C PRO A 231 14.23 -13.06 -19.43
N LYS A 232 14.97 -14.18 -19.29
CA LYS A 232 14.51 -15.52 -19.70
C LYS A 232 13.99 -16.35 -18.52
N TYR A 233 13.67 -15.74 -17.38
CA TYR A 233 13.17 -16.46 -16.22
C TYR A 233 11.80 -17.09 -16.52
N ARG A 234 11.79 -18.40 -16.72
CA ARG A 234 10.61 -19.17 -17.18
C ARG A 234 9.40 -18.98 -16.28
N HIS A 235 9.64 -18.83 -14.99
CA HIS A 235 8.64 -18.80 -13.92
C HIS A 235 7.86 -17.50 -13.95
N TYR A 236 8.54 -16.41 -14.27
CA TYR A 236 7.89 -15.13 -14.50
C TYR A 236 6.94 -15.22 -15.70
N ARG A 237 7.30 -15.92 -16.78
CA ARG A 237 6.42 -16.07 -17.95
C ARG A 237 5.11 -16.79 -17.60
N LEU A 238 5.14 -17.73 -16.66
CA LEU A 238 3.94 -18.40 -16.16
C LEU A 238 3.10 -17.44 -15.31
N LEU A 239 3.77 -16.70 -14.41
CA LEU A 239 3.15 -15.73 -13.52
C LEU A 239 2.52 -14.54 -14.27
N ARG A 240 3.09 -14.16 -15.43
CA ARG A 240 2.68 -13.02 -16.26
C ARG A 240 1.19 -13.02 -16.61
N SER A 241 0.60 -14.18 -16.81
CA SER A 241 -0.83 -14.33 -17.13
C SER A 241 -1.78 -13.88 -16.00
N ARG A 242 -1.26 -13.69 -14.78
CA ARG A 242 -2.00 -13.19 -13.61
C ARG A 242 -1.63 -11.78 -13.20
N ILE A 243 -0.66 -11.15 -13.87
CA ILE A 243 -0.28 -9.76 -13.60
C ILE A 243 -1.31 -8.83 -14.23
N ILE A 244 -1.81 -7.89 -13.43
CA ILE A 244 -2.61 -6.76 -13.90
C ILE A 244 -1.71 -5.54 -13.97
N GLY A 245 -1.75 -4.88 -15.12
CA GLY A 245 -0.97 -3.69 -15.40
C GLY A 245 -1.84 -2.59 -15.98
N LYS A 246 -1.25 -1.40 -16.10
CA LYS A 246 -1.86 -0.23 -16.73
C LYS A 246 -1.13 0.09 -18.03
N HIS A 247 -1.87 0.34 -19.12
CA HIS A 247 -1.34 0.79 -20.42
C HIS A 247 -0.11 -0.02 -20.91
N ASN A 248 -0.25 -1.34 -21.08
CA ASN A 248 0.82 -2.25 -21.51
C ASN A 248 2.03 -2.37 -20.55
N THR A 249 1.95 -1.82 -19.34
CA THR A 249 3.04 -1.85 -18.36
C THR A 249 2.71 -2.86 -17.26
N GLU A 250 3.54 -3.90 -17.13
CA GLU A 250 3.35 -5.00 -16.15
C GLU A 250 3.85 -4.65 -14.75
N ILE A 251 4.73 -3.66 -14.63
CA ILE A 251 5.26 -3.19 -13.35
C ILE A 251 5.18 -1.67 -13.28
N HIS A 252 4.60 -1.17 -12.20
CA HIS A 252 4.51 0.25 -11.93
C HIS A 252 5.75 0.71 -11.18
N TYR A 253 6.61 1.46 -11.86
CA TYR A 253 7.78 2.05 -11.23
C TYR A 253 7.42 3.37 -10.53
N GLY A 254 7.66 3.45 -9.22
CA GLY A 254 7.69 4.73 -8.52
C GLY A 254 8.87 5.55 -9.01
N VAL A 255 8.62 6.79 -9.40
CA VAL A 255 9.64 7.74 -9.88
C VAL A 255 9.63 8.95 -8.96
N LEU A 256 10.81 9.32 -8.46
CA LEU A 256 11.03 10.61 -7.80
C LEU A 256 11.83 11.51 -8.73
N ASN A 257 11.28 12.68 -8.99
CA ASN A 257 11.88 13.72 -9.81
C ASN A 257 11.71 15.08 -9.11
N GLU A 258 12.15 16.16 -9.76
CA GLU A 258 12.08 17.51 -9.23
C GLU A 258 10.64 17.95 -8.89
N LEU A 259 9.64 17.43 -9.61
CA LEU A 259 8.22 17.72 -9.34
C LEU A 259 7.70 17.06 -8.05
N SER A 260 8.47 16.12 -7.50
CA SER A 260 8.15 15.47 -6.22
C SER A 260 8.59 16.30 -5.02
N LEU A 261 9.44 17.31 -5.22
CA LEU A 261 9.99 18.15 -4.15
C LEU A 261 9.05 19.29 -3.78
N MET A 262 9.13 19.75 -2.53
CA MET A 262 8.36 20.91 -2.10
C MET A 262 8.94 22.19 -2.71
N THR A 263 8.04 23.08 -3.15
CA THR A 263 8.40 24.38 -3.74
C THR A 263 8.14 25.56 -2.80
N ASP A 264 7.46 25.32 -1.68
CA ASP A 264 7.01 26.32 -0.72
C ASP A 264 7.15 25.83 0.73
N ALA A 265 6.66 26.61 1.69
CA ALA A 265 6.90 26.37 3.10
C ALA A 265 6.21 25.07 3.59
N PRO A 266 6.88 24.25 4.44
CA PRO A 266 6.31 22.98 4.93
C PRO A 266 4.93 23.12 5.60
N GLY A 267 4.67 24.26 6.25
CA GLY A 267 3.38 24.55 6.89
C GLY A 267 2.20 24.57 5.92
N ASN A 268 2.42 24.87 4.64
CA ASN A 268 1.36 24.86 3.62
C ASN A 268 0.89 23.45 3.27
N HIS A 269 1.69 22.44 3.63
CA HIS A 269 1.38 21.02 3.42
C HIS A 269 0.76 20.37 4.66
N VAL A 270 0.64 21.12 5.77
CA VAL A 270 -0.07 20.69 6.97
C VAL A 270 -1.52 21.14 6.82
N LYS A 271 -2.42 20.19 6.55
CA LYS A 271 -3.85 20.46 6.56
C LYS A 271 -4.41 20.15 7.95
N ASP A 272 -4.91 21.16 8.65
CA ASP A 272 -6.05 20.91 9.54
C ASP A 272 -7.26 20.70 8.63
N TYR A 273 -8.09 19.70 8.93
CA TYR A 273 -9.31 19.48 8.16
C TYR A 273 -10.07 20.81 8.05
N THR A 274 -10.44 21.19 6.83
CA THR A 274 -11.24 22.39 6.59
C THR A 274 -12.54 22.30 7.40
N GLU A 275 -13.14 23.43 7.78
CA GLU A 275 -14.44 23.44 8.46
C GLU A 275 -15.51 22.64 7.69
N GLN A 276 -15.42 22.59 6.36
CA GLN A 276 -16.27 21.74 5.52
C GLN A 276 -15.99 20.25 5.67
N GLU A 277 -14.72 19.83 5.74
CA GLU A 277 -14.35 18.43 6.00
C GLU A 277 -14.73 18.02 7.43
N LEU A 278 -14.56 18.91 8.42
CA LEU A 278 -14.99 18.69 9.80
C LEU A 278 -16.52 18.60 9.91
N ALA A 279 -17.26 19.48 9.22
CA ALA A 279 -18.71 19.44 9.18
C ALA A 279 -19.22 18.16 8.50
N ALA A 280 -18.63 17.76 7.37
CA ALA A 280 -18.95 16.51 6.71
C ALA A 280 -18.68 15.29 7.61
N MET A 281 -17.53 15.27 8.30
CA MET A 281 -17.21 14.22 9.29
C MET A 281 -18.18 14.20 10.48
N ALA A 282 -18.63 15.37 10.96
CA ALA A 282 -19.59 15.48 12.05
C ALA A 282 -21.00 15.00 11.66
N GLU A 283 -21.47 15.38 10.47
CA GLU A 283 -22.75 14.94 9.90
C GLU A 283 -22.77 13.40 9.73
N MET A 284 -21.67 12.82 9.27
CA MET A 284 -21.52 11.37 9.14
C MET A 284 -21.45 10.63 10.49
N ALA A 285 -20.80 11.23 11.50
CA ALA A 285 -20.79 10.66 12.85
C ALA A 285 -22.21 10.61 13.45
N ALA A 286 -23.05 11.58 13.12
CA ALA A 286 -24.47 11.59 13.50
C ALA A 286 -25.24 10.49 12.75
N SER A 287 -25.13 10.40 11.42
CA SER A 287 -25.86 9.38 10.63
C SER A 287 -25.48 7.93 10.98
N LYS A 288 -24.20 7.67 11.30
CA LYS A 288 -23.76 6.34 11.76
C LYS A 288 -24.27 5.98 13.16
N ARG A 289 -24.59 6.98 13.98
CA ARG A 289 -25.13 6.80 15.33
C ARG A 289 -26.63 6.48 15.26
N GLU A 290 -27.35 7.19 14.39
CA GLU A 290 -28.76 6.93 14.09
C GLU A 290 -28.99 5.57 13.41
N ALA A 291 -28.07 5.10 12.56
CA ALA A 291 -28.17 3.78 11.93
C ALA A 291 -27.84 2.59 12.86
N ARG A 292 -27.37 2.86 14.09
CA ARG A 292 -27.03 1.84 15.10
C ARG A 292 -28.04 1.77 16.25
N GLU A 293 -28.99 2.69 16.28
CA GLU A 293 -30.15 2.71 17.20
C GLU A 293 -31.37 2.06 16.53
#